data_AF-A0A1H5RJY9-F1
#
_entry.id   AF-A0A1H5RJY9-F1
#
_cell.length_a   1.000
_cell.length_b   1.000
_cell.length_c   1.000
_cell.angle_alpha   90.00
_cell.angle_beta   90.00
_cell.angle_gamma   90.00
#
_symmetry.space_group_name_H-M   'P 1'
#
loop_
_entity.id
_entity.type
_entity.pdbx_description
1 polymer ?
#
loop_
_entity_poly.entity_id
_entity_poly.type
_entity_poly.pdbx_seq_one_letter_code
_entity_poly.pdbx_strand_id
1 'polypeptide(L)'
;MKLSSAALLVWMLSLSVPVYATDIPSRIEINYAVTTDIGEGEINEVMEIKHMDDGRHSYSINSEAQATGIFKLLEPNSITRHSEGMITENGLRPSRAYEKRGKKEPSVALFDWANHTVTVNHQKHKAQEKLPEGTLDRLSLSYNFMFTPLPEHHVERHVTNGHGLMLSRYTITKETLNTPLGKMKTIVLTRQENKNSKLKRIVWLAQNNHMLPVRIVSIEDNGREIEKIVTGINISYKADY
;
A
#
# COMPACT_ATOMS: atom_id res chain seq x y z
N MET A 1 -15.93 33.75 -66.98
CA MET A 1 -15.06 32.67 -66.45
C MET A 1 -14.75 32.99 -65.01
N LYS A 2 -15.23 32.15 -64.08
CA LYS A 2 -15.00 32.27 -62.64
C LYS A 2 -13.75 31.45 -62.29
N LEU A 3 -12.82 32.02 -61.52
CA LEU A 3 -11.75 31.27 -60.85
C LEU A 3 -11.80 31.64 -59.37
N SER A 4 -12.34 30.72 -58.58
CA SER A 4 -12.43 30.79 -57.13
C SER A 4 -11.08 30.42 -56.52
N SER A 5 -10.49 31.29 -55.71
CA SER A 5 -9.32 30.97 -54.89
C SER A 5 -9.76 30.11 -53.70
N ALA A 6 -9.30 28.86 -53.67
CA ALA A 6 -9.48 27.96 -52.54
C ALA A 6 -8.52 28.33 -51.41
N ALA A 7 -9.07 28.69 -50.24
CA ALA A 7 -8.31 28.85 -49.01
C ALA A 7 -8.06 27.46 -48.40
N LEU A 8 -6.79 27.06 -48.28
CA LEU A 8 -6.40 25.85 -47.54
C LEU A 8 -6.31 26.20 -46.04
N LEU A 9 -7.29 25.72 -45.26
CA LEU A 9 -7.27 25.78 -43.81
C LEU A 9 -6.47 24.57 -43.29
N VAL A 10 -5.27 24.82 -42.78
CA VAL A 10 -4.46 23.81 -42.09
C VAL A 10 -4.98 23.67 -40.66
N TRP A 11 -5.67 22.58 -40.37
CA TRP A 11 -6.01 22.17 -39.00
C TRP A 11 -4.76 21.63 -38.32
N MET A 12 -4.16 22.41 -37.41
CA MET A 12 -3.20 21.87 -36.44
C MET A 12 -3.95 21.07 -35.38
N LEU A 13 -3.92 19.74 -35.50
CA LEU A 13 -4.23 18.86 -34.38
C LEU A 13 -3.13 19.01 -33.32
N SER A 14 -3.41 19.76 -32.27
CA SER A 14 -2.62 19.72 -31.04
C SER A 14 -2.82 18.35 -30.38
N LEU A 15 -1.98 17.37 -30.69
CA LEU A 15 -1.83 16.19 -29.85
C LEU A 15 -1.24 16.65 -28.52
N SER A 16 -2.10 16.87 -27.53
CA SER A 16 -1.70 16.94 -26.14
C SER A 16 -1.17 15.58 -25.74
N VAL A 17 0.15 15.41 -25.82
CA VAL A 17 0.83 14.25 -25.25
C VAL A 17 0.61 14.32 -23.74
N PRO A 18 0.02 13.30 -23.11
CA PRO A 18 -0.07 13.31 -21.66
C PRO A 18 1.35 13.22 -21.12
N VAL A 19 1.81 14.28 -20.45
CA VAL A 19 3.02 14.24 -19.63
C VAL A 19 2.69 13.37 -18.42
N TYR A 20 2.90 12.07 -18.54
CA TYR A 20 2.98 11.16 -17.38
C TYR A 20 4.40 10.63 -17.31
N ALA A 21 5.25 11.42 -16.67
CA ALA A 21 6.43 10.90 -16.00
C ALA A 21 6.53 11.63 -14.67
N THR A 22 5.60 11.33 -13.76
CA THR A 22 5.98 11.42 -12.35
C THR A 22 6.96 10.27 -12.17
N ASP A 23 8.25 10.57 -12.06
CA ASP A 23 9.25 9.51 -11.92
C ASP A 23 8.86 8.58 -10.78
N ILE A 24 8.91 7.28 -11.05
CA ILE A 24 8.68 6.28 -10.03
C ILE A 24 9.90 6.34 -9.09
N PRO A 25 9.73 6.58 -7.78
CA PRO A 25 10.84 6.59 -6.84
C PRO A 25 11.61 5.28 -6.87
N SER A 26 12.91 5.33 -6.58
CA SER A 26 13.72 4.11 -6.39
C SER A 26 13.62 3.59 -4.96
N ARG A 27 13.37 4.48 -3.99
CA ARG A 27 13.23 4.12 -2.58
C ARG A 27 12.31 5.10 -1.85
N ILE A 28 11.44 4.56 -1.01
CA ILE A 28 10.60 5.32 -0.08
C ILE A 28 10.83 4.75 1.32
N GLU A 29 11.06 5.62 2.29
CA GLU A 29 11.17 5.26 3.69
C GLU A 29 10.18 6.08 4.51
N ILE A 30 9.40 5.40 5.35
CA ILE A 30 8.40 6.02 6.22
C ILE A 30 8.64 5.55 7.65
N ASN A 31 8.79 6.51 8.56
CA ASN A 31 8.79 6.27 9.99
C ASN A 31 7.42 6.61 10.57
N TYR A 32 6.94 5.80 11.51
CA TYR A 32 5.70 6.03 12.22
C TYR A 32 5.91 5.96 13.73
N ALA A 33 5.22 6.84 14.45
CA ALA A 33 4.88 6.60 15.84
C ALA A 33 3.66 5.67 15.90
N VAL A 34 3.68 4.71 16.82
CA VAL A 34 2.59 3.76 17.05
C VAL A 34 2.01 3.98 18.43
N THR A 35 0.69 4.06 18.51
CA THR A 35 -0.06 4.09 19.76
C THR A 35 -0.99 2.88 19.80
N THR A 36 -1.02 2.22 20.96
CA THR A 36 -1.89 1.09 21.26
C THR A 36 -2.64 1.35 22.57
N ASP A 37 -3.58 0.48 22.92
CA ASP A 37 -4.28 0.50 24.21
C ASP A 37 -3.35 0.31 25.43
N ILE A 38 -2.21 -0.34 25.23
CA ILE A 38 -1.28 -0.69 26.30
C ILE A 38 0.03 0.09 26.28
N GLY A 39 0.28 0.93 25.29
CA GLY A 39 1.53 1.69 25.19
C GLY A 39 1.91 2.15 23.79
N GLU A 40 3.17 2.55 23.67
CA GLU A 40 3.74 3.16 22.46
C GLU A 40 4.76 2.26 21.76
N GLY A 41 4.96 2.53 20.48
CA GLY A 41 5.98 1.88 19.67
C GLY A 41 6.35 2.73 18.46
N GLU A 42 7.15 2.14 17.59
CA GLU A 42 7.53 2.73 16.32
C GLU A 42 7.52 1.68 15.22
N ILE A 43 7.33 2.16 13.99
CA ILE A 43 7.47 1.35 12.78
C ILE A 43 8.39 2.08 11.81
N ASN A 44 9.35 1.35 11.23
CA ASN A 44 10.07 1.76 10.03
C ASN A 44 9.56 0.92 8.85
N GLU A 45 9.13 1.56 7.76
CA GLU A 45 8.77 0.92 6.50
C GLU A 45 9.67 1.42 5.38
N VAL A 46 10.27 0.49 4.63
CA VAL A 46 11.11 0.79 3.47
C VAL A 46 10.55 0.07 2.26
N MET A 47 10.13 0.84 1.24
CA MET A 47 9.80 0.35 -0.09
C MET A 47 10.98 0.62 -1.02
N GLU A 48 11.52 -0.44 -1.61
CA GLU A 48 12.50 -0.38 -2.70
C GLU A 48 11.82 -0.73 -4.01
N ILE A 49 12.16 0.01 -5.07
CA ILE A 49 11.63 -0.21 -6.41
C ILE A 49 12.81 -0.40 -7.36
N LYS A 50 12.85 -1.58 -8.00
CA LYS A 50 13.87 -1.92 -8.99
C LYS A 50 13.31 -1.69 -10.38
N HIS A 51 14.00 -0.87 -11.16
CA HIS A 51 13.70 -0.60 -12.56
C HIS A 51 14.45 -1.62 -13.41
N MET A 52 13.72 -2.43 -14.17
CA MET A 52 14.27 -3.46 -15.05
C MET A 52 14.56 -2.86 -16.43
N ASP A 53 15.50 -3.45 -17.16
CA ASP A 53 15.92 -2.95 -18.49
C ASP A 53 14.81 -2.98 -19.54
N ASP A 54 13.80 -3.83 -19.34
CA ASP A 54 12.62 -3.95 -20.21
C ASP A 54 11.47 -2.98 -19.83
N GLY A 55 11.73 -2.02 -18.95
CA GLY A 55 10.76 -1.03 -18.51
C GLY A 55 9.78 -1.52 -17.44
N ARG A 56 9.86 -2.77 -16.99
CA ARG A 56 9.08 -3.26 -15.85
C ARG A 56 9.69 -2.80 -14.53
N HIS A 57 8.87 -2.80 -13.48
CA HIS A 57 9.35 -2.51 -12.13
C HIS A 57 8.95 -3.64 -11.18
N SER A 58 9.88 -4.03 -10.32
CA SER A 58 9.59 -4.86 -9.15
C SER A 58 9.71 -4.04 -7.88
N TYR A 59 9.03 -4.49 -6.83
CA TYR A 59 9.06 -3.81 -5.54
C TYR A 59 9.38 -4.79 -4.42
N SER A 60 9.90 -4.25 -3.33
CA SER A 60 9.99 -4.90 -2.04
C SER A 60 9.64 -3.90 -0.94
N ILE A 61 8.75 -4.25 -0.03
CA ILE A 61 8.36 -3.46 1.13
C ILE A 61 8.77 -4.25 2.37
N ASN A 62 9.66 -3.68 3.18
CA ASN A 62 10.02 -4.18 4.50
C ASN A 62 9.38 -3.29 5.56
N SER A 63 8.88 -3.89 6.64
CA SER A 63 8.30 -3.18 7.77
C SER A 63 8.78 -3.82 9.06
N GLU A 64 9.34 -3.02 9.95
CA GLU A 64 9.79 -3.44 11.28
C GLU A 64 9.07 -2.62 12.33
N ALA A 65 8.34 -3.29 13.23
CA ALA A 65 7.65 -2.69 14.36
C ALA A 65 8.28 -3.13 15.67
N GLN A 66 8.45 -2.20 16.62
CA GLN A 66 8.89 -2.52 17.97
C GLN A 66 8.27 -1.55 19.00
N ALA A 67 8.12 -2.03 20.24
CA ALA A 67 7.75 -1.16 21.35
C ALA A 67 8.92 -0.23 21.73
N THR A 68 8.59 0.94 22.27
CA THR A 68 9.56 1.97 22.68
C THR A 68 9.47 2.28 24.18
N GLY A 69 10.48 2.96 24.72
CA GLY A 69 10.52 3.38 26.12
C GLY A 69 10.36 2.22 27.11
N ILE A 70 9.58 2.44 28.18
CA ILE A 70 9.29 1.42 29.21
C ILE A 70 8.51 0.22 28.64
N PHE A 71 7.74 0.40 27.56
CA PHE A 71 6.92 -0.65 26.95
C PHE A 71 7.76 -1.70 26.23
N LYS A 72 8.99 -1.35 25.82
CA LYS A 72 9.96 -2.33 25.28
C LYS A 72 10.32 -3.44 26.27
N LEU A 73 10.18 -3.19 27.58
CA LEU A 73 10.39 -4.23 28.60
C LEU A 73 9.20 -5.20 28.69
N LEU A 74 7.99 -4.73 28.38
CA LEU A 74 6.76 -5.54 28.41
C LEU A 74 6.56 -6.33 27.12
N GLU A 75 6.86 -5.71 25.97
CA GLU A 75 6.73 -6.32 24.64
C GLU A 75 8.09 -6.21 23.91
N PRO A 76 9.12 -7.00 24.31
CA PRO A 76 10.48 -6.89 23.78
C PRO A 76 10.64 -7.44 22.36
N ASN A 77 9.62 -8.11 21.83
CA ASN A 77 9.66 -8.74 20.52
C ASN A 77 9.28 -7.74 19.43
N SER A 78 10.01 -7.76 18.31
CA SER A 78 9.61 -7.03 17.12
C SER A 78 8.61 -7.81 16.26
N ILE A 79 7.91 -7.08 15.40
CA ILE A 79 7.10 -7.63 14.31
C ILE A 79 7.78 -7.23 13.01
N THR A 80 8.14 -8.21 12.19
CA THR A 80 8.65 -7.96 10.85
C THR A 80 7.63 -8.39 9.81
N ARG A 81 7.42 -7.55 8.81
CA ARG A 81 6.57 -7.84 7.66
C ARG A 81 7.33 -7.54 6.38
N HIS A 82 7.02 -8.32 5.35
CA HIS A 82 7.61 -8.17 4.04
C HIS A 82 6.57 -8.44 2.96
N SER A 83 6.58 -7.65 1.89
CA SER A 83 5.82 -7.88 0.66
C SER A 83 6.71 -7.60 -0.54
N GLU A 84 6.71 -8.50 -1.51
CA GLU A 84 7.46 -8.35 -2.75
C GLU A 84 6.61 -8.74 -3.95
N GLY A 85 6.90 -8.16 -5.11
CA GLY A 85 6.16 -8.43 -6.33
C GLY A 85 6.50 -7.49 -7.47
N MET A 86 5.58 -7.40 -8.42
CA MET A 86 5.69 -6.52 -9.59
C MET A 86 4.79 -5.29 -9.45
N ILE A 87 5.19 -4.18 -10.05
CA ILE A 87 4.33 -3.02 -10.27
C ILE A 87 3.74 -3.16 -11.68
N THR A 88 2.43 -2.98 -11.79
CA THR A 88 1.67 -3.08 -13.04
C THR A 88 0.83 -1.82 -13.23
N GLU A 89 0.26 -1.63 -14.41
CA GLU A 89 -0.73 -0.56 -14.67
C GLU A 89 -1.96 -0.63 -13.73
N ASN A 90 -2.24 -1.81 -13.17
CA ASN A 90 -3.36 -2.04 -12.25
C ASN A 90 -2.95 -1.93 -10.77
N GLY A 91 -1.73 -1.51 -10.49
CA GLY A 91 -1.17 -1.40 -9.16
C GLY A 91 -0.17 -2.51 -8.82
N LEU A 92 0.00 -2.79 -7.53
CA LEU A 92 0.92 -3.79 -7.04
C LEU A 92 0.38 -5.20 -7.29
N ARG A 93 1.26 -6.10 -7.73
CA ARG A 93 0.98 -7.51 -7.95
C ARG A 93 1.96 -8.33 -7.08
N PRO A 94 1.62 -8.61 -5.80
CA PRO A 94 2.50 -9.33 -4.88
C PRO A 94 2.79 -10.74 -5.38
N SER A 95 4.02 -11.21 -5.28
CA SER A 95 4.39 -12.63 -5.49
C SER A 95 4.54 -13.36 -4.16
N ARG A 96 4.93 -12.65 -3.10
CA ARG A 96 5.10 -13.20 -1.76
C ARG A 96 4.86 -12.14 -0.68
N ALA A 97 4.18 -12.55 0.38
CA ALA A 97 4.05 -11.78 1.60
C ALA A 97 4.44 -12.63 2.81
N TYR A 98 5.01 -11.99 3.82
CA TYR A 98 5.56 -12.62 5.02
C TYR A 98 5.28 -11.75 6.25
N GLU A 99 4.95 -12.38 7.37
CA GLU A 99 4.86 -11.73 8.67
C GLU A 99 5.43 -12.63 9.76
N LYS A 100 6.30 -12.09 10.62
CA LYS A 100 6.81 -12.78 11.81
C LYS A 100 6.66 -11.90 13.04
N ARG A 101 6.14 -12.48 14.11
CA ARG A 101 5.93 -11.80 15.41
C ARG A 101 6.78 -12.47 16.48
N GLY A 102 7.89 -11.85 16.85
CA GLY A 102 8.84 -12.40 17.80
C GLY A 102 9.28 -13.82 17.47
N LYS A 103 9.07 -14.74 18.41
CA LYS A 103 9.42 -16.16 18.29
C LYS A 103 8.33 -17.03 17.67
N LYS A 104 7.17 -16.47 17.30
CA LYS A 104 6.09 -17.24 16.65
C LYS A 104 6.52 -17.69 15.25
N GLU A 105 5.91 -18.77 14.79
CA GLU A 105 6.04 -19.21 13.40
C GLU A 105 5.59 -18.10 12.45
N PRO A 106 6.29 -17.89 11.33
CA PRO A 106 5.92 -16.88 10.37
C PRO A 106 4.65 -17.27 9.60
N SER A 107 3.92 -16.25 9.18
CA SER A 107 2.84 -16.37 8.22
C SER A 107 3.37 -16.06 6.83
N VAL A 108 2.97 -16.83 5.83
CA VAL A 108 3.43 -16.63 4.44
C VAL A 108 2.23 -16.73 3.51
N ALA A 109 2.15 -15.82 2.54
CA ALA A 109 1.26 -15.95 1.38
C ALA A 109 2.12 -15.97 0.11
N LEU A 110 1.90 -16.98 -0.75
CA LEU A 110 2.55 -17.12 -2.05
C LEU A 110 1.50 -16.97 -3.14
N PHE A 111 1.70 -16.00 -4.02
CA PHE A 111 0.74 -15.64 -5.05
C PHE A 111 1.22 -16.18 -6.40
N ASP A 112 0.57 -17.24 -6.87
CA ASP A 112 0.82 -17.84 -8.17
C ASP A 112 -0.19 -17.28 -9.18
N TRP A 113 0.21 -16.18 -9.82
CA TRP A 113 -0.61 -15.51 -10.82
C TRP A 113 -0.75 -16.29 -12.12
N ALA A 114 0.20 -17.16 -12.44
CA ALA A 114 0.13 -17.98 -13.65
C ALA A 114 -0.92 -19.09 -13.49
N ASN A 115 -1.01 -19.69 -12.30
CA ASN A 115 -1.97 -20.73 -11.98
C ASN A 115 -3.25 -20.21 -11.30
N HIS A 116 -3.38 -18.90 -11.09
CA HIS A 116 -4.48 -18.26 -10.37
C HIS A 116 -4.76 -18.86 -8.98
N THR A 117 -3.70 -19.14 -8.21
CA THR A 117 -3.83 -19.63 -6.83
C THR A 117 -3.00 -18.82 -5.84
N VAL A 118 -3.49 -18.72 -4.61
CA VAL A 118 -2.70 -18.23 -3.48
C VAL A 118 -2.56 -19.36 -2.47
N THR A 119 -1.33 -19.59 -2.02
CA THR A 119 -1.04 -20.52 -0.93
C THR A 119 -0.74 -19.72 0.32
N VAL A 120 -1.57 -19.88 1.35
CA VAL A 120 -1.36 -19.27 2.67
C VAL A 120 -0.87 -20.32 3.66
N ASN A 121 0.08 -19.94 4.49
CA ASN A 121 0.58 -20.76 5.60
C ASN A 121 0.60 -19.91 6.86
N HIS A 122 -0.22 -20.25 7.84
CA HIS A 122 -0.30 -19.58 9.13
C HIS A 122 -0.41 -20.63 10.23
N GLN A 123 0.47 -20.54 11.24
CA GLN A 123 0.50 -21.47 12.38
C GLN A 123 0.51 -22.96 11.97
N LYS A 124 1.27 -23.31 10.93
CA LYS A 124 1.35 -24.67 10.34
C LYS A 124 0.08 -25.15 9.65
N HIS A 125 -0.94 -24.31 9.53
CA HIS A 125 -2.08 -24.56 8.65
C HIS A 125 -1.78 -24.00 7.26
N LYS A 126 -1.73 -24.90 6.27
CA LYS A 126 -1.53 -24.55 4.86
C LYS A 126 -2.87 -24.68 4.13
N ALA A 127 -3.29 -23.61 3.47
CA ALA A 127 -4.46 -23.60 2.60
C ALA A 127 -4.08 -23.05 1.22
N GLN A 128 -4.77 -23.52 0.20
CA GLN A 128 -4.68 -22.99 -1.16
C GLN A 128 -6.06 -22.50 -1.57
N GLU A 129 -6.12 -21.27 -2.07
CA GLU A 129 -7.35 -20.60 -2.47
C GLU A 129 -7.22 -20.10 -3.91
N LYS A 130 -8.36 -19.82 -4.55
CA LYS A 130 -8.39 -19.11 -5.82
C LYS A 130 -7.76 -17.72 -5.61
N LEU A 131 -7.01 -17.23 -6.59
CA LEU A 131 -6.43 -15.90 -6.60
C LEU A 131 -7.19 -14.98 -7.56
N PRO A 132 -8.15 -14.18 -7.08
CA PRO A 132 -8.77 -13.12 -7.88
C PRO A 132 -7.73 -12.09 -8.34
N GLU A 133 -7.95 -11.50 -9.51
CA GLU A 133 -7.13 -10.38 -9.98
C GLU A 133 -7.19 -9.18 -9.02
N GLY A 134 -6.08 -8.47 -8.88
CA GLY A 134 -5.94 -7.34 -7.96
C GLY A 134 -5.94 -7.72 -6.47
N THR A 135 -5.72 -8.99 -6.13
CA THR A 135 -5.51 -9.42 -4.74
C THR A 135 -4.21 -8.85 -4.18
N LEU A 136 -4.26 -8.37 -2.94
CA LEU A 136 -3.16 -7.72 -2.24
C LEU A 136 -2.90 -8.39 -0.88
N ASP A 137 -1.72 -8.18 -0.32
CA ASP A 137 -1.44 -8.39 1.10
C ASP A 137 -1.63 -7.09 1.90
N ARG A 138 -1.49 -7.16 3.23
CA ARG A 138 -1.69 -5.98 4.10
C ARG A 138 -0.72 -4.84 3.82
N LEU A 139 0.55 -5.11 3.53
CA LEU A 139 1.55 -4.08 3.23
C LEU A 139 1.28 -3.51 1.84
N SER A 140 1.20 -4.36 0.81
CA SER A 140 0.99 -3.89 -0.57
C SER A 140 -0.31 -3.09 -0.73
N LEU A 141 -1.40 -3.43 -0.02
CA LEU A 141 -2.61 -2.59 -0.01
C LEU A 141 -2.34 -1.14 0.38
N SER A 142 -1.43 -0.89 1.33
CA SER A 142 -1.14 0.47 1.83
C SER A 142 -0.40 1.33 0.80
N TYR A 143 0.32 0.71 -0.13
CA TYR A 143 1.12 1.36 -1.17
C TYR A 143 0.49 1.23 -2.57
N ASN A 144 -0.55 0.40 -2.75
CA ASN A 144 -1.12 0.08 -4.05
C ASN A 144 -1.57 1.32 -4.84
N PHE A 145 -2.17 2.28 -4.15
CA PHE A 145 -2.75 3.48 -4.76
C PHE A 145 -1.73 4.58 -5.10
N MET A 146 -0.44 4.31 -4.90
CA MET A 146 0.63 5.04 -5.56
C MET A 146 0.67 4.78 -7.07
N PHE A 147 0.26 3.58 -7.50
CA PHE A 147 0.47 3.05 -8.86
C PHE A 147 -0.83 2.78 -9.61
N THR A 148 -1.98 3.04 -9.00
CA THR A 148 -3.28 2.83 -9.65
C THR A 148 -4.24 3.96 -9.28
N PRO A 149 -5.08 4.41 -10.21
CA PRO A 149 -6.11 5.40 -9.90
C PRO A 149 -7.07 4.85 -8.85
N LEU A 150 -7.47 5.76 -7.95
CA LEU A 150 -8.49 5.47 -6.96
C LEU A 150 -9.86 5.95 -7.47
N PRO A 151 -10.92 5.12 -7.45
CA PRO A 151 -12.28 5.56 -7.73
C PRO A 151 -12.76 6.66 -6.77
N GLU A 152 -13.86 7.34 -7.10
CA GLU A 152 -14.32 8.49 -6.28
C GLU A 152 -14.97 8.09 -4.94
N HIS A 153 -15.70 6.97 -4.89
CA HIS A 153 -16.61 6.69 -3.76
C HIS A 153 -16.27 5.41 -2.98
N HIS A 154 -15.91 4.34 -3.69
CA HIS A 154 -15.55 3.08 -3.04
C HIS A 154 -14.58 2.27 -3.89
N VAL A 155 -13.85 1.37 -3.22
CA VAL A 155 -12.97 0.39 -3.87
C VAL A 155 -13.07 -0.94 -3.15
N GLU A 156 -13.03 -2.02 -3.92
CA GLU A 156 -13.00 -3.40 -3.40
C GLU A 156 -11.68 -4.06 -3.74
N ARG A 157 -11.09 -4.77 -2.77
CA ARG A 157 -9.88 -5.56 -2.97
C ARG A 157 -9.98 -6.86 -2.18
N HIS A 158 -9.55 -7.95 -2.79
CA HIS A 158 -9.23 -9.16 -2.04
C HIS A 158 -7.93 -8.90 -1.29
N VAL A 159 -7.94 -9.15 0.02
CA VAL A 159 -6.79 -8.91 0.89
C VAL A 159 -6.51 -10.17 1.69
N THR A 160 -5.25 -10.58 1.74
CA THR A 160 -4.80 -11.61 2.67
C THR A 160 -4.00 -11.02 3.82
N ASN A 161 -4.20 -11.56 5.02
CA ASN A 161 -3.33 -11.40 6.18
C ASN A 161 -2.50 -12.67 6.46
N GLY A 162 -2.44 -13.62 5.51
CA GLY A 162 -1.79 -14.92 5.66
C GLY A 162 -2.67 -16.01 6.26
N HIS A 163 -3.91 -15.72 6.69
CA HIS A 163 -4.84 -16.74 7.20
C HIS A 163 -5.80 -17.24 6.10
N GLY A 164 -6.11 -16.37 5.14
CA GLY A 164 -6.94 -16.64 3.98
C GLY A 164 -7.20 -15.36 3.18
N LEU A 165 -8.09 -15.40 2.20
CA LEU A 165 -8.52 -14.23 1.44
C LEU A 165 -9.85 -13.66 1.94
N MET A 166 -9.94 -12.34 1.92
CA MET A 166 -11.17 -11.63 2.26
C MET A 166 -11.40 -10.47 1.29
N LEU A 167 -12.58 -10.45 0.67
CA LEU A 167 -13.03 -9.29 -0.10
C LEU A 167 -13.34 -8.16 0.87
N SER A 168 -12.55 -7.09 0.80
CA SER A 168 -12.69 -5.90 1.63
C SER A 168 -13.18 -4.73 0.77
N ARG A 169 -14.29 -4.12 1.17
CA ARG A 169 -14.82 -2.89 0.56
C ARG A 169 -14.41 -1.69 1.40
N TYR A 170 -13.95 -0.64 0.76
CA TYR A 170 -13.54 0.61 1.40
C TYR A 170 -14.38 1.77 0.88
N THR A 171 -14.97 2.57 1.77
CA THR A 171 -15.49 3.90 1.45
C THR A 171 -14.33 4.86 1.30
N ILE A 172 -14.46 5.79 0.35
CA ILE A 172 -13.46 6.80 0.04
C ILE A 172 -14.00 8.17 0.45
N THR A 173 -13.27 8.84 1.34
CA THR A 173 -13.55 10.24 1.72
C THR A 173 -12.27 11.07 1.63
N LYS A 174 -12.37 12.37 1.87
CA LYS A 174 -11.23 13.30 1.87
C LYS A 174 -11.26 14.12 3.14
N GLU A 175 -10.11 14.31 3.75
CA GLU A 175 -9.95 15.24 4.87
C GLU A 175 -8.54 15.82 4.93
N THR A 176 -8.41 16.91 5.67
CA THR A 176 -7.08 17.45 6.03
C THR A 176 -6.66 16.85 7.37
N LEU A 177 -5.57 16.09 7.35
CA LEU A 177 -5.01 15.43 8.52
C LEU A 177 -3.88 16.28 9.12
N ASN A 178 -3.91 16.50 10.43
CA ASN A 178 -2.74 17.02 11.15
C ASN A 178 -1.79 15.87 11.46
N THR A 179 -0.54 15.97 11.05
CA THR A 179 0.51 14.99 11.33
C THR A 179 1.70 15.67 12.02
N PRO A 180 2.61 14.91 12.66
CA PRO A 180 3.90 15.42 13.10
C PRO A 180 4.71 16.13 12.00
N LEU A 181 4.48 15.80 10.73
CA LEU A 181 5.11 16.44 9.57
C LEU A 181 4.33 17.67 9.04
N GLY A 182 3.27 18.08 9.73
CA GLY A 182 2.40 19.20 9.35
C GLY A 182 1.05 18.75 8.80
N LYS A 183 0.29 19.71 8.25
CA LYS A 183 -1.05 19.48 7.70
C LYS A 183 -0.96 18.86 6.31
N MET A 184 -1.71 17.79 6.05
CA MET A 184 -1.72 17.07 4.78
C MET A 184 -3.14 16.91 4.26
N LYS A 185 -3.36 17.16 2.97
CA LYS A 185 -4.60 16.74 2.30
C LYS A 185 -4.53 15.23 2.06
N THR A 186 -5.54 14.52 2.54
CA THR A 186 -5.55 13.05 2.50
C THR A 186 -6.83 12.51 1.87
N ILE A 187 -6.68 11.36 1.21
CA ILE A 187 -7.79 10.47 0.91
C ILE A 187 -7.86 9.42 2.02
N VAL A 188 -9.06 9.15 2.53
CA VAL A 188 -9.29 8.19 3.60
C VAL A 188 -10.02 6.97 3.03
N LEU A 189 -9.41 5.81 3.20
CA LEU A 189 -10.00 4.52 2.89
C LEU A 189 -10.53 3.90 4.18
N THR A 190 -11.84 3.91 4.39
CA THR A 190 -12.48 3.30 5.56
C THR A 190 -13.07 1.96 5.17
N ARG A 191 -12.53 0.88 5.73
CA ARG A 191 -13.07 -0.47 5.52
C ARG A 191 -14.51 -0.55 6.03
N GLN A 192 -15.42 -0.98 5.17
CA GLN A 192 -16.82 -1.19 5.50
C GLN A 192 -16.98 -2.54 6.20
N GLU A 193 -17.72 -2.54 7.30
CA GLU A 193 -17.90 -3.70 8.15
C GLU A 193 -19.34 -3.81 8.64
N ASN A 194 -19.78 -5.04 8.92
CA ASN A 194 -21.07 -5.29 9.56
C ASN A 194 -21.04 -4.78 11.00
N LYS A 195 -22.22 -4.41 11.56
CA LYS A 195 -22.35 -3.80 12.91
C LYS A 195 -21.68 -4.56 14.06
N ASN A 196 -21.45 -5.87 13.92
CA ASN A 196 -20.84 -6.73 14.95
C ASN A 196 -19.40 -7.16 14.63
N SER A 197 -18.83 -6.67 13.53
CA SER A 197 -17.45 -7.00 13.16
C SER A 197 -16.48 -6.34 14.13
N LYS A 198 -15.49 -7.11 14.57
CA LYS A 198 -14.33 -6.58 15.31
C LYS A 198 -13.20 -6.15 14.37
N LEU A 199 -13.39 -6.28 13.05
CA LEU A 199 -12.40 -5.86 12.09
C LEU A 199 -12.50 -4.35 11.93
N LYS A 200 -11.35 -3.69 11.89
CA LYS A 200 -11.25 -2.25 11.63
C LYS A 200 -10.01 -2.03 10.80
N ARG A 201 -10.14 -1.24 9.73
CA ARG A 201 -9.01 -0.70 9.01
C ARG A 201 -9.38 0.63 8.37
N ILE A 202 -8.59 1.65 8.65
CA ILE A 202 -8.70 2.97 8.04
C ILE A 202 -7.31 3.37 7.60
N VAL A 203 -7.16 3.83 6.35
CA VAL A 203 -5.88 4.22 5.77
C VAL A 203 -6.01 5.64 5.22
N TRP A 204 -5.13 6.54 5.66
CA TRP A 204 -5.03 7.89 5.13
C TRP A 204 -3.85 7.97 4.16
N LEU A 205 -4.13 8.36 2.92
CA LEU A 205 -3.18 8.47 1.82
C LEU A 205 -2.93 9.96 1.52
N ALA A 206 -1.68 10.42 1.58
CA ALA A 206 -1.33 11.82 1.35
C ALA A 206 -1.31 12.17 -0.14
N GLN A 207 -2.24 13.02 -0.58
CA GLN A 207 -2.45 13.31 -2.01
C GLN A 207 -1.22 13.93 -2.68
N ASN A 208 -0.53 14.84 -1.98
CA ASN A 208 0.62 15.57 -2.51
C ASN A 208 1.96 14.88 -2.23
N ASN A 209 1.93 13.67 -1.66
CA ASN A 209 3.11 12.87 -1.34
C ASN A 209 2.89 11.47 -1.90
N HIS A 210 2.72 11.36 -3.21
CA HIS A 210 2.60 10.09 -3.94
C HIS A 210 1.50 9.14 -3.45
N MET A 211 0.45 9.61 -2.77
CA MET A 211 -0.55 8.73 -2.14
C MET A 211 0.04 7.83 -1.05
N LEU A 212 1.13 8.25 -0.40
CA LEU A 212 1.77 7.47 0.68
C LEU A 212 0.83 7.32 1.89
N PRO A 213 0.85 6.15 2.56
CA PRO A 213 0.06 5.93 3.76
C PRO A 213 0.65 6.71 4.94
N VAL A 214 0.00 7.80 5.35
CA VAL A 214 0.50 8.70 6.42
C VAL A 214 -0.14 8.44 7.78
N ARG A 215 -1.24 7.70 7.80
CA ARG A 215 -1.86 7.20 9.02
C ARG A 215 -2.60 5.90 8.73
N ILE A 216 -2.53 4.94 9.64
CA ILE A 216 -3.36 3.73 9.58
C ILE A 216 -3.89 3.44 10.97
N VAL A 217 -5.20 3.19 11.07
CA VAL A 217 -5.84 2.65 12.27
C VAL A 217 -6.36 1.26 11.95
N SER A 218 -6.03 0.26 12.75
CA SER A 218 -6.52 -1.10 12.54
C SER A 218 -6.61 -1.91 13.82
N ILE A 219 -7.45 -2.94 13.82
CA ILE A 219 -7.44 -3.98 14.86
C ILE A 219 -6.58 -5.15 14.37
N GLU A 220 -5.57 -5.51 15.16
CA GLU A 220 -4.66 -6.65 14.90
C GLU A 220 -5.28 -7.98 15.33
N ASP A 221 -4.68 -9.11 14.94
CA ASP A 221 -5.25 -10.45 15.19
C ASP A 221 -5.40 -10.81 16.68
N ASN A 222 -4.67 -10.12 17.56
CA ASN A 222 -4.80 -10.23 19.01
C ASN A 222 -5.93 -9.36 19.59
N GLY A 223 -6.70 -8.66 18.74
CA GLY A 223 -7.79 -7.78 19.12
C GLY A 223 -7.37 -6.37 19.56
N ARG A 224 -6.07 -6.06 19.58
CA ARG A 224 -5.59 -4.71 19.95
C ARG A 224 -5.82 -3.75 18.80
N GLU A 225 -6.39 -2.59 19.11
CA GLU A 225 -6.41 -1.47 18.19
C GLU A 225 -5.03 -0.82 18.19
N ILE A 226 -4.51 -0.61 16.99
CA ILE A 226 -3.27 0.11 16.75
C ILE A 226 -3.57 1.32 15.88
N GLU A 227 -2.95 2.44 16.24
CA GLU A 227 -2.82 3.61 15.39
C GLU A 227 -1.35 3.80 15.06
N LYS A 228 -1.03 3.96 13.78
CA LYS A 228 0.27 4.45 13.34
C LYS A 228 0.11 5.78 12.61
N ILE A 229 0.92 6.77 12.95
CA ILE A 229 0.93 8.10 12.34
C ILE A 229 2.36 8.47 11.93
N VAL A 230 2.50 9.06 10.75
CA VAL A 230 3.81 9.35 10.16
C VAL A 230 4.61 10.37 10.97
N THR A 231 5.90 10.10 11.15
CA THR A 231 6.86 10.99 11.81
C THR A 231 8.05 11.35 10.91
N GLY A 232 8.24 10.64 9.80
CA GLY A 232 9.27 10.93 8.80
C GLY A 232 8.95 10.28 7.46
N ILE A 233 9.27 10.97 6.37
CA ILE A 233 9.19 10.44 5.00
C ILE A 233 10.48 10.84 4.28
N ASN A 234 11.13 9.89 3.63
CA ASN A 234 12.22 10.12 2.70
C ASN A 234 11.92 9.40 1.38
N ILE A 235 12.04 10.13 0.27
CA ILE A 235 11.81 9.60 -1.09
C ILE A 235 13.07 9.87 -1.89
N SER A 236 13.63 8.81 -2.47
CA SER A 236 14.79 8.86 -3.34
C SER A 236 14.41 8.40 -4.75
N TYR A 237 15.02 9.02 -5.75
CA TYR A 237 14.87 8.67 -7.16
C TYR A 237 16.17 8.08 -7.67
N LYS A 238 16.10 7.34 -8.79
CA LYS A 238 17.32 6.92 -9.48
C LYS A 238 18.04 8.19 -9.94
N ALA A 239 19.36 8.24 -9.76
CA ALA A 239 20.14 9.33 -10.34
C ALA A 239 20.05 9.25 -11.86
N ASP A 240 19.73 10.36 -12.51
CA ASP A 240 19.87 10.51 -13.95
C ASP A 240 21.38 10.48 -14.25
N TYR A 241 21.83 9.47 -15.01
CA TYR A 241 23.19 9.39 -15.55
C TYR A 241 23.17 9.60 -17.05
#